data_AF-A0A9D9CSM5-F1
#
_entry.id   AF-A0A9D9CSM5-F1
#
_cell.length_a   1.000
_cell.length_b   1.000
_cell.length_c   1.000
_cell.angle_alpha   90.00
_cell.angle_beta   90.00
_cell.angle_gamma   90.00
#
_symmetry.space_group_name_H-M   'P 1'
#
loop_
_entity.id
_entity.type
_entity.pdbx_description
1 polymer ?
#
loop_
_entity_poly.entity_id
_entity_poly.type
_entity_poly.pdbx_seq_one_letter_code
_entity_poly.pdbx_strand_id
1 'polypeptide(L)'
;MRSFSLAAAALAAAALLSCSHAARVEGVVADAPDTTLTLRLLDVNRLQLLDTLRTDSEGRFSARVDVPEESAEFIYLYYGERQLASLILEPGDRVKVTTDTLGAYRVEGSPESQQLQVVESDYRNFLRDMGRGSDADRARRYIQYYRDRVSYVLTHSRSLTVVPVLYQRVNGMPLVSQETDGLLIRNVCDSLRLAYPASRYIKALDKEATRRINYMSLNARLRSAGETGYIDIELPGLDGQPCKLSEVEAPVTLIYFWSGSAREKLMNLDSLLPLYEEFHHKGFEIYSVALD
;
A
#
# COMPACT_ATOMS: atom_id res chain seq x y z
N MET A 1 -58.48 19.89 -21.55
CA MET A 1 -57.82 18.57 -21.40
C MET A 1 -56.44 18.47 -22.06
N ARG A 2 -55.75 19.57 -22.42
CA ARG A 2 -54.44 19.53 -23.11
C ARG A 2 -53.22 19.95 -22.26
N SER A 3 -53.44 20.48 -21.05
CA SER A 3 -52.36 20.94 -20.16
C SER A 3 -51.86 19.88 -19.17
N PHE A 4 -52.66 18.87 -18.84
CA PHE A 4 -52.26 17.79 -17.92
C PHE A 4 -51.28 16.78 -18.53
N SER A 5 -51.32 16.60 -19.86
CA SER A 5 -50.43 15.66 -20.56
C SER A 5 -48.99 16.17 -20.69
N LEU A 6 -48.79 17.49 -20.73
CA LEU A 6 -47.46 18.12 -20.80
C LEU A 6 -46.73 18.12 -19.45
N ALA A 7 -47.47 18.28 -18.34
CA ALA A 7 -46.90 18.22 -17.00
C ALA A 7 -46.45 16.79 -16.63
N ALA A 8 -47.21 15.77 -17.02
CA ALA A 8 -46.83 14.36 -16.80
C ALA A 8 -45.61 13.94 -17.65
N ALA A 9 -45.47 14.46 -18.86
CA ALA A 9 -44.30 14.22 -19.71
C ALA A 9 -43.03 14.92 -19.19
N ALA A 10 -43.15 16.12 -18.61
CA ALA A 10 -42.02 16.84 -18.00
C ALA A 10 -41.52 16.19 -16.69
N LEU A 11 -42.42 15.62 -15.89
CA LEU A 11 -42.06 14.85 -14.69
C LEU A 11 -41.44 13.48 -15.01
N ALA A 12 -41.86 12.84 -16.11
CA ALA A 12 -41.23 11.61 -16.60
C ALA A 12 -39.83 11.86 -17.22
N ALA A 13 -39.60 13.04 -17.82
CA ALA A 13 -38.29 13.44 -18.33
C ALA A 13 -37.31 13.87 -17.21
N ALA A 14 -37.80 14.44 -16.11
CA ALA A 14 -36.97 14.79 -14.95
C ALA A 14 -36.49 13.56 -14.15
N ALA A 15 -37.24 12.45 -14.19
CA ALA A 15 -36.83 11.18 -13.57
C ALA A 15 -35.74 10.43 -14.37
N LEU A 16 -35.48 10.83 -15.62
CA LEU A 16 -34.44 10.25 -16.48
C LEU A 16 -33.12 11.05 -16.48
N LEU A 17 -33.07 12.17 -15.73
CA LEU A 17 -31.88 13.03 -15.60
C LEU A 17 -31.23 13.00 -14.21
N SER A 18 -31.70 12.14 -13.30
CA SER A 18 -30.91 11.79 -12.14
C SER A 18 -29.78 10.86 -12.61
N CYS A 19 -28.67 11.43 -13.09
CA CYS A 19 -27.40 10.73 -13.22
C CYS A 19 -27.06 10.14 -11.85
N SER A 20 -27.47 8.89 -11.66
CA SER A 20 -27.15 8.12 -10.48
C SER A 20 -25.68 7.73 -10.64
N HIS A 21 -24.76 8.51 -10.07
CA HIS A 21 -23.34 8.15 -9.93
C HIS A 21 -23.12 6.89 -9.08
N ALA A 22 -24.19 6.34 -8.52
CA ALA A 22 -24.15 5.11 -7.78
C ALA A 22 -24.00 3.90 -8.70
N ALA A 23 -23.03 3.05 -8.37
CA ALA A 23 -22.95 1.70 -8.86
C ALA A 23 -24.01 0.83 -8.18
N ARG A 24 -24.52 -0.16 -8.91
CA ARG A 24 -25.41 -1.19 -8.38
C ARG A 24 -24.68 -2.52 -8.35
N VAL A 25 -24.69 -3.17 -7.20
CA VAL A 25 -24.13 -4.50 -7.01
C VAL A 25 -25.28 -5.45 -6.68
N GLU A 26 -25.51 -6.43 -7.54
CA GLU A 26 -26.47 -7.50 -7.31
C GLU A 26 -25.70 -8.81 -7.26
N GLY A 27 -26.16 -9.77 -6.45
CA GLY A 27 -25.46 -11.04 -6.40
C GLY A 27 -26.20 -12.14 -5.68
N VAL A 28 -25.59 -13.31 -5.71
CA VAL A 28 -26.05 -14.52 -5.02
C VAL A 28 -24.87 -15.16 -4.29
N VAL A 29 -25.10 -15.49 -3.02
CA VAL A 29 -24.20 -16.28 -2.19
C VAL A 29 -24.80 -17.67 -2.05
N ALA A 30 -24.12 -18.68 -2.60
CA ALA A 30 -24.57 -20.06 -2.54
C ALA A 30 -24.70 -20.55 -1.09
N ASP A 31 -25.78 -21.28 -0.80
CA ASP A 31 -26.08 -21.90 0.50
C ASP A 31 -26.08 -20.92 1.69
N ALA A 32 -26.43 -19.65 1.44
CA ALA A 32 -26.45 -18.60 2.46
C ALA A 32 -27.80 -17.84 2.51
N PRO A 33 -28.93 -18.51 2.81
CA PRO A 33 -30.20 -17.82 3.00
C PRO A 33 -30.21 -17.00 4.30
N ASP A 34 -30.95 -15.90 4.32
CA ASP A 34 -31.17 -15.05 5.51
C ASP A 34 -29.90 -14.61 6.25
N THR A 35 -28.79 -14.53 5.52
CA THR A 35 -27.45 -14.33 6.02
C THR A 35 -27.06 -12.85 5.99
N THR A 36 -26.39 -12.40 7.04
CA THR A 36 -25.83 -11.06 7.10
C THR A 36 -24.50 -10.98 6.35
N LEU A 37 -24.40 -10.04 5.42
CA LEU A 37 -23.18 -9.68 4.70
C LEU A 37 -22.77 -8.25 5.07
N THR A 38 -21.48 -7.94 4.95
CA THR A 38 -21.02 -6.55 5.06
C THR A 38 -20.30 -6.11 3.80
N LEU A 39 -20.63 -4.92 3.31
CA LEU A 39 -19.85 -4.22 2.30
C LEU A 39 -18.85 -3.31 2.99
N ARG A 40 -17.59 -3.39 2.56
CA ARG A 40 -16.49 -2.60 3.13
C ARG A 40 -15.78 -1.82 2.02
N LEU A 41 -15.57 -0.53 2.25
CA LEU A 41 -14.80 0.37 1.39
C LEU A 41 -13.34 0.38 1.84
N LEU A 42 -12.38 0.31 0.92
CA LEU A 42 -10.97 0.56 1.26
C LEU A 42 -10.67 2.06 1.25
N ASP A 43 -10.61 2.67 2.43
CA ASP A 43 -10.11 4.03 2.58
C ASP A 43 -8.59 4.04 2.67
N VAL A 44 -7.93 4.02 1.50
CA VAL A 44 -6.47 4.02 1.29
C VAL A 44 -5.76 2.80 1.90
N ASN A 45 -5.76 2.67 3.22
CA ASN A 45 -5.15 1.56 3.96
C ASN A 45 -6.05 1.00 5.08
N ARG A 46 -7.32 1.43 5.17
CA ARG A 46 -8.28 0.97 6.18
C ARG A 46 -9.57 0.51 5.51
N LEU A 47 -10.10 -0.64 5.93
CA LEU A 47 -11.44 -1.07 5.52
C LEU A 47 -12.48 -0.39 6.42
N GLN A 48 -13.35 0.40 5.81
CA GLN A 48 -14.49 1.05 6.47
C GLN A 48 -15.76 0.27 6.15
N LEU A 49 -16.57 -0.02 7.17
CA LEU A 49 -17.90 -0.58 6.96
C LEU A 49 -18.75 0.44 6.20
N LEU A 50 -19.21 0.05 5.01
CA LEU A 50 -20.05 0.88 4.16
C LEU A 50 -21.53 0.57 4.40
N ASP A 51 -21.88 -0.72 4.38
CA ASP A 51 -23.26 -1.17 4.55
C ASP A 51 -23.32 -2.59 5.12
N THR A 52 -24.46 -2.95 5.71
CA THR A 52 -24.80 -4.30 6.17
C THR A 52 -26.03 -4.79 5.41
N LEU A 53 -25.85 -5.86 4.65
CA LEU A 53 -26.88 -6.44 3.80
C LEU A 53 -27.41 -7.72 4.42
N ARG A 54 -28.63 -8.10 4.04
CA ARG A 54 -29.19 -9.41 4.36
C ARG A 54 -29.58 -10.12 3.05
N THR A 55 -29.18 -11.38 2.91
CA THR A 55 -29.60 -12.18 1.77
C THR A 55 -31.06 -12.63 1.92
N ASP A 56 -31.73 -12.83 0.79
CA ASP A 56 -33.07 -13.45 0.76
C ASP A 56 -33.01 -14.97 0.97
N SER A 57 -34.16 -15.65 0.87
CA SER A 57 -34.28 -17.11 1.02
C SER A 57 -33.51 -17.91 -0.04
N GLU A 58 -33.07 -17.28 -1.13
CA GLU A 58 -32.27 -17.89 -2.20
C GLU A 58 -30.81 -17.40 -2.18
N GLY A 59 -30.40 -16.70 -1.12
CA GLY A 59 -29.04 -16.19 -0.97
C GLY A 59 -28.75 -14.93 -1.79
N ARG A 60 -29.76 -14.28 -2.37
CA ARG A 60 -29.56 -13.08 -3.19
C ARG A 60 -29.46 -11.83 -2.35
N PHE A 61 -28.67 -10.87 -2.82
CA PHE A 61 -28.55 -9.54 -2.25
C PHE A 61 -28.50 -8.45 -3.33
N SER A 62 -28.80 -7.22 -2.94
CA SER A 62 -28.64 -6.03 -3.77
C SER A 62 -28.14 -4.87 -2.92
N ALA A 63 -27.24 -4.09 -3.48
CA ALA A 63 -26.69 -2.91 -2.85
C ALA A 63 -26.50 -1.79 -3.87
N ARG A 64 -26.56 -0.56 -3.35
CA ARG A 64 -26.24 0.66 -4.08
C ARG A 64 -25.03 1.30 -3.41
N VAL A 65 -24.00 1.59 -4.19
CA VAL A 65 -22.75 2.19 -3.71
C VAL A 65 -22.53 3.50 -4.43
N ASP A 66 -22.45 4.59 -3.69
CA ASP A 66 -22.13 5.90 -4.26
C ASP A 66 -20.63 5.94 -4.61
N VAL A 67 -20.35 6.18 -5.90
CA VAL A 67 -18.98 6.32 -6.42
C VAL A 67 -18.81 7.77 -6.88
N PRO A 68 -17.79 8.51 -6.41
CA PRO A 68 -17.54 9.86 -6.88
C PRO A 68 -17.31 9.89 -8.40
N GLU A 69 -17.78 10.96 -9.05
CA GLU A 69 -17.44 11.22 -10.45
C GLU A 69 -15.92 11.22 -10.66
N GLU A 70 -15.48 10.76 -11.83
CA GLU A 70 -14.07 10.70 -12.22
C GLU A 70 -13.17 9.94 -11.21
N SER A 71 -13.75 8.92 -10.57
CA SER A 71 -13.08 8.02 -9.62
C SER A 71 -13.62 6.60 -9.77
N ALA A 72 -12.96 5.67 -9.10
CA ALA A 72 -13.49 4.34 -8.81
C ALA A 72 -13.20 4.00 -7.35
N GLU A 73 -13.97 3.07 -6.77
CA GLU A 73 -13.82 2.67 -5.37
C GLU A 73 -13.58 1.16 -5.22
N PHE A 74 -12.62 0.81 -4.37
CA PHE A 74 -12.38 -0.58 -3.98
C PHE A 74 -13.40 -0.99 -2.92
N ILE A 75 -14.29 -1.90 -3.29
CA ILE A 75 -15.37 -2.42 -2.45
C ILE A 75 -15.19 -3.91 -2.24
N TYR A 76 -15.35 -4.36 -1.01
CA TYR A 76 -15.19 -5.75 -0.61
C TYR A 76 -16.45 -6.28 0.03
N LEU A 77 -16.90 -7.44 -0.42
CA LEU A 77 -18.02 -8.16 0.17
C LEU A 77 -17.49 -9.16 1.20
N TYR A 78 -18.08 -9.18 2.39
CA TYR A 78 -17.69 -10.06 3.48
C TYR A 78 -18.87 -10.85 4.04
N TYR A 79 -18.59 -12.08 4.44
CA TYR A 79 -19.42 -12.91 5.31
C TYR A 79 -18.67 -13.18 6.61
N GLY A 80 -19.10 -12.53 7.71
CA GLY A 80 -18.30 -12.44 8.93
C GLY A 80 -16.94 -11.81 8.65
N GLU A 81 -15.86 -12.54 8.95
CA GLU A 81 -14.48 -12.11 8.65
C GLU A 81 -13.94 -12.65 7.31
N ARG A 82 -14.73 -13.45 6.59
CA ARG A 82 -14.33 -14.00 5.29
C ARG A 82 -14.66 -13.00 4.18
N GLN A 83 -13.64 -12.55 3.47
CA GLN A 83 -13.83 -11.81 2.21
C GLN A 83 -14.35 -12.76 1.13
N LEU A 84 -15.48 -12.42 0.52
CA LEU A 84 -16.12 -13.19 -0.53
C LEU A 84 -15.76 -12.68 -1.92
N ALA A 85 -15.72 -11.36 -2.11
CA ALA A 85 -15.43 -10.74 -3.40
C ALA A 85 -14.69 -9.41 -3.22
N SER A 86 -13.86 -9.09 -4.21
CA SER A 86 -13.19 -7.79 -4.37
C SER A 86 -13.70 -7.12 -5.63
N LEU A 87 -14.11 -5.86 -5.53
CA LEU A 87 -14.69 -5.10 -6.62
C LEU A 87 -13.98 -3.76 -6.76
N ILE A 88 -13.89 -3.29 -7.99
CA ILE A 88 -13.58 -1.89 -8.32
C ILE A 88 -14.82 -1.36 -9.01
N LEU A 89 -15.53 -0.44 -8.35
CA LEU A 89 -16.78 0.10 -8.86
C LEU A 89 -16.55 1.48 -9.47
N GLU A 90 -17.00 1.66 -10.71
CA GLU A 90 -17.06 2.95 -11.39
C GLU A 90 -18.49 3.54 -11.36
N PRO A 91 -18.66 4.86 -11.54
CA PRO A 91 -19.98 5.49 -11.53
C PRO A 91 -20.92 4.87 -12.57
N GLY A 92 -22.06 4.37 -12.10
CA GLY A 92 -23.09 3.77 -12.95
C GLY A 92 -22.88 2.28 -13.29
N ASP A 93 -21.83 1.64 -12.75
CA ASP A 93 -21.61 0.21 -12.90
C ASP A 93 -22.83 -0.62 -12.49
N ARG A 94 -23.07 -1.73 -13.21
CA ARG A 94 -24.10 -2.72 -12.87
C ARG A 94 -23.44 -4.08 -12.73
N VAL A 95 -22.97 -4.35 -11.52
CA VAL A 95 -22.15 -5.51 -11.22
C VAL A 95 -23.00 -6.68 -10.77
N LYS A 96 -22.71 -7.86 -11.32
CA LYS A 96 -23.27 -9.14 -10.86
C LYS A 96 -22.18 -9.96 -10.19
N VAL A 97 -22.45 -10.42 -8.97
CA VAL A 97 -21.52 -11.25 -8.19
C VAL A 97 -22.16 -12.60 -7.88
N THR A 98 -21.47 -13.68 -8.26
CA THR A 98 -21.84 -15.04 -7.85
C THR A 98 -20.70 -15.57 -6.99
N THR A 99 -20.97 -15.98 -5.76
CA THR A 99 -19.94 -16.48 -4.84
C THR A 99 -20.46 -17.61 -3.97
N ASP A 100 -19.56 -18.40 -3.41
CA ASP A 100 -19.85 -19.26 -2.25
C ASP A 100 -19.46 -18.55 -0.94
N THR A 101 -19.66 -19.22 0.20
CA THR A 101 -19.24 -18.74 1.52
C THR A 101 -17.75 -18.89 1.80
N LEU A 102 -17.00 -19.53 0.88
CA LEU A 102 -15.55 -19.76 0.98
C LEU A 102 -14.72 -18.68 0.29
N GLY A 103 -15.36 -17.87 -0.56
CA GLY A 103 -14.77 -16.75 -1.30
C GLY A 103 -14.32 -17.10 -2.71
N ALA A 104 -14.82 -18.20 -3.28
CA ALA A 104 -14.74 -18.43 -4.72
C ALA A 104 -15.86 -17.63 -5.39
N TYR A 105 -15.50 -16.56 -6.10
CA TYR A 105 -16.45 -15.68 -6.75
C TYR A 105 -16.26 -15.59 -8.27
N ARG A 106 -17.29 -15.12 -8.95
CA ARG A 106 -17.30 -14.63 -10.32
C ARG A 106 -17.95 -13.26 -10.32
N VAL A 107 -17.39 -12.35 -11.10
CA VAL A 107 -17.91 -11.00 -11.27
C VAL A 107 -18.14 -10.69 -12.75
N GLU A 108 -19.23 -10.00 -13.05
CA GLU A 108 -19.60 -9.53 -14.39
C GLU A 108 -20.12 -8.10 -14.32
N GLY A 109 -20.05 -7.37 -15.43
CA GLY A 109 -20.61 -6.02 -15.54
C GLY A 109 -19.72 -4.89 -15.01
N SER A 110 -18.48 -5.20 -14.62
CA SER A 110 -17.42 -4.23 -14.32
C SER A 110 -16.07 -4.77 -14.83
N PRO A 111 -15.49 -4.18 -15.90
CA PRO A 111 -14.21 -4.62 -16.45
C PRO A 111 -13.07 -4.56 -15.43
N GLU A 112 -13.03 -3.51 -14.61
CA GLU A 112 -12.03 -3.35 -13.55
C GLU A 112 -12.15 -4.44 -12.49
N SER A 113 -13.38 -4.80 -12.07
CA SER A 113 -13.60 -5.89 -11.11
C SER A 113 -13.21 -7.25 -11.69
N GLN A 114 -13.50 -7.51 -12.96
CA GLN A 114 -13.08 -8.73 -13.65
C GLN A 114 -11.56 -8.82 -13.73
N GLN A 115 -10.91 -7.71 -14.06
CA GLN A 115 -9.45 -7.63 -14.12
C GLN A 115 -8.81 -7.79 -12.73
N LEU A 116 -9.41 -7.22 -11.68
CA LEU A 116 -8.96 -7.40 -10.29
C LEU A 116 -9.02 -8.87 -9.88
N GLN A 117 -10.10 -9.57 -10.21
CA GLN A 117 -10.24 -11.00 -9.92
C GLN A 117 -9.10 -11.83 -10.53
N VAL A 118 -8.69 -11.50 -11.76
CA VAL A 118 -7.55 -12.15 -12.43
C VAL A 118 -6.25 -11.85 -11.69
N VAL A 119 -5.99 -10.58 -11.37
CA VAL A 119 -4.79 -10.14 -10.62
C VAL A 119 -4.66 -10.85 -9.28
N GLU A 120 -5.74 -10.91 -8.49
CA GLU A 120 -5.74 -11.55 -7.19
C GLU A 120 -5.55 -13.06 -7.29
N SER A 121 -6.12 -13.68 -8.33
CA SER A 121 -5.98 -15.11 -8.57
C SER A 121 -4.57 -15.49 -9.01
N ASP A 122 -3.96 -14.72 -9.91
CA ASP A 122 -2.55 -14.86 -10.29
C ASP A 122 -1.64 -14.76 -9.07
N TYR A 123 -1.87 -13.76 -8.22
CA TYR A 123 -1.08 -13.54 -7.02
C TYR A 123 -1.21 -14.66 -6.00
N ARG A 124 -2.44 -15.14 -5.75
CA ARG A 124 -2.70 -16.28 -4.87
C ARG A 124 -2.01 -17.55 -5.36
N ASN A 125 -2.08 -17.80 -6.67
CA ASN A 125 -1.40 -18.94 -7.29
C ASN A 125 0.12 -18.83 -7.15
N PHE A 126 0.68 -17.65 -7.45
CA PHE A 126 2.10 -17.37 -7.26
C PHE A 126 2.56 -17.61 -5.81
N LEU A 127 1.83 -17.11 -4.82
CA LEU A 127 2.17 -17.31 -3.40
C LEU A 127 2.13 -18.79 -3.00
N ARG A 128 1.11 -19.54 -3.47
CA ARG A 128 1.03 -20.99 -3.24
C ARG A 128 2.23 -21.72 -3.83
N ASP A 129 2.63 -21.33 -5.03
CA ASP A 129 3.74 -21.97 -5.73
C ASP A 129 5.07 -21.61 -5.06
N MET A 130 5.25 -20.38 -4.56
CA MET A 130 6.42 -19.96 -3.77
C MET A 130 6.64 -20.81 -2.51
N GLY A 131 5.60 -21.48 -1.98
CA GLY A 131 5.71 -22.42 -0.87
C GLY A 131 6.27 -23.80 -1.23
N ARG A 132 6.63 -24.05 -2.50
CA ARG A 132 7.07 -25.36 -3.02
C ARG A 132 8.42 -25.24 -3.74
N GLY A 133 9.14 -26.36 -3.90
CA GLY A 133 10.35 -26.44 -4.74
C GLY A 133 11.64 -25.93 -4.07
N SER A 134 12.75 -26.03 -4.81
CA SER A 134 14.06 -25.62 -4.31
C SER A 134 14.22 -24.10 -4.20
N ASP A 135 15.22 -23.65 -3.47
CA ASP A 135 15.58 -22.23 -3.36
C ASP A 135 15.82 -21.58 -4.72
N ALA A 136 16.51 -22.29 -5.63
CA ALA A 136 16.75 -21.82 -6.99
C ALA A 136 15.45 -21.66 -7.80
N ASP A 137 14.50 -22.60 -7.65
CA ASP A 137 13.20 -22.52 -8.34
C ASP A 137 12.34 -21.37 -7.81
N ARG A 138 12.39 -21.11 -6.50
CA ARG A 138 11.70 -19.96 -5.89
C ARG A 138 12.30 -18.65 -6.40
N ALA A 139 13.63 -18.53 -6.45
CA ALA A 139 14.30 -17.33 -6.96
C ALA A 139 13.93 -17.04 -8.42
N ARG A 140 13.92 -18.07 -9.28
CA ARG A 140 13.51 -17.94 -10.69
C ARG A 140 12.05 -17.48 -10.82
N ARG A 141 11.13 -18.09 -10.07
CA ARG A 141 9.72 -17.71 -10.07
C ARG A 141 9.49 -16.30 -9.55
N TYR A 142 10.19 -15.90 -8.49
CA TYR A 142 10.13 -14.53 -7.99
C TYR A 142 10.54 -13.51 -9.06
N ILE A 143 11.67 -13.73 -9.73
CA ILE A 143 12.17 -12.84 -10.79
C ILE A 143 11.18 -12.78 -11.96
N GLN A 144 10.65 -13.93 -12.37
CA GLN A 144 9.66 -13.98 -13.46
C GLN A 144 8.39 -13.23 -13.06
N TYR A 145 7.85 -13.50 -11.88
CA TYR A 145 6.64 -12.84 -11.39
C TYR A 145 6.81 -11.33 -11.26
N TYR A 146 7.96 -10.87 -10.75
CA TYR A 146 8.31 -9.45 -10.72
C TYR A 146 8.28 -8.83 -12.13
N ARG A 147 8.93 -9.46 -13.12
CA ARG A 147 8.92 -8.98 -14.52
C ARG A 147 7.52 -8.93 -15.10
N ASP A 148 6.72 -9.96 -14.86
CA ASP A 148 5.35 -10.04 -15.32
C ASP A 148 4.49 -8.93 -14.70
N ARG A 149 4.69 -8.63 -13.41
CA ARG A 149 3.99 -7.53 -12.73
C ARG A 149 4.45 -6.15 -13.21
N VAL A 150 5.75 -5.95 -13.47
CA VAL A 150 6.23 -4.70 -14.11
C VAL A 150 5.60 -4.53 -15.49
N SER A 151 5.58 -5.59 -16.32
CA SER A 151 4.92 -5.57 -17.63
C SER A 151 3.43 -5.27 -17.52
N TYR A 152 2.74 -5.90 -16.57
CA TYR A 152 1.33 -5.66 -16.27
C TYR A 152 1.07 -4.19 -15.94
N VAL A 153 1.85 -3.62 -15.00
CA VAL A 153 1.74 -2.23 -14.54
C VAL A 153 1.90 -1.25 -15.71
N LEU A 154 2.85 -1.50 -16.62
CA LEU A 154 3.08 -0.64 -17.79
C LEU A 154 1.95 -0.75 -18.82
N THR A 155 1.48 -1.97 -19.09
CA THR A 155 0.45 -2.24 -20.12
C THR A 155 -0.96 -1.90 -19.67
N HIS A 156 -1.21 -1.83 -18.36
CA HIS A 156 -2.51 -1.50 -17.75
C HIS A 156 -2.45 -0.16 -17.00
N SER A 157 -1.61 0.78 -17.44
CA SER A 157 -1.32 2.03 -16.71
C SER A 157 -2.52 2.98 -16.51
N ARG A 158 -3.68 2.69 -17.09
CA ARG A 158 -4.94 3.42 -16.87
C ARG A 158 -5.97 2.65 -16.05
N SER A 159 -5.66 1.43 -15.64
CA SER A 159 -6.55 0.57 -14.84
C SER A 159 -6.20 0.70 -13.36
N LEU A 160 -7.21 0.87 -12.51
CA LEU A 160 -7.01 1.03 -11.06
C LEU A 160 -6.48 -0.27 -10.42
N THR A 161 -6.66 -1.42 -11.08
CA THR A 161 -6.03 -2.70 -10.72
C THR A 161 -4.50 -2.65 -10.57
N VAL A 162 -3.83 -1.66 -11.16
CA VAL A 162 -2.40 -1.45 -10.94
C VAL A 162 -2.08 -1.16 -9.48
N VAL A 163 -2.95 -0.46 -8.75
CA VAL A 163 -2.71 -0.08 -7.36
C VAL A 163 -2.44 -1.32 -6.49
N PRO A 164 -3.32 -2.33 -6.40
CA PRO A 164 -3.02 -3.52 -5.61
C PRO A 164 -1.78 -4.28 -6.09
N VAL A 165 -1.47 -4.30 -7.40
CA VAL A 165 -0.24 -4.92 -7.92
C VAL A 165 1.01 -4.26 -7.35
N LEU A 166 1.06 -2.93 -7.30
CA LEU A 166 2.20 -2.18 -6.75
C LEU A 166 2.41 -2.44 -5.25
N TYR A 167 1.36 -2.84 -4.53
CA TYR A 167 1.41 -3.13 -3.09
C TYR A 167 1.49 -4.62 -2.75
N GLN A 168 1.64 -5.52 -3.74
CA GLN A 168 1.87 -6.94 -3.49
C GLN A 168 3.14 -7.17 -2.66
N ARG A 169 3.07 -8.17 -1.78
CA ARG A 169 4.19 -8.56 -0.91
C ARG A 169 4.56 -10.03 -1.09
N VAL A 170 5.83 -10.36 -0.93
CA VAL A 170 6.30 -11.74 -0.95
C VAL A 170 7.16 -11.93 0.29
N ASN A 171 6.82 -12.92 1.12
CA ASN A 171 7.49 -13.19 2.40
C ASN A 171 7.63 -11.93 3.29
N GLY A 172 6.57 -11.12 3.33
CA GLY A 172 6.57 -9.88 4.12
C GLY A 172 7.31 -8.70 3.49
N MET A 173 7.96 -8.85 2.34
CA MET A 173 8.66 -7.76 1.63
C MET A 173 7.83 -7.25 0.45
N PRO A 174 7.81 -5.94 0.13
CA PRO A 174 7.17 -5.45 -1.09
C PRO A 174 7.79 -6.07 -2.34
N LEU A 175 6.98 -6.47 -3.32
CA LEU A 175 7.46 -7.00 -4.60
C LEU A 175 8.15 -5.90 -5.43
N VAL A 176 7.50 -4.73 -5.49
CA VAL A 176 8.00 -3.51 -6.13
C VAL A 176 8.79 -2.72 -5.10
N SER A 177 10.07 -3.07 -4.93
CA SER A 177 10.96 -2.53 -3.90
C SER A 177 12.33 -2.09 -4.42
N GLN A 178 12.58 -2.18 -5.73
CA GLN A 178 13.85 -1.74 -6.31
C GLN A 178 13.96 -0.21 -6.24
N GLU A 179 15.19 0.29 -6.16
CA GLU A 179 15.44 1.73 -6.06
C GLU A 179 14.81 2.51 -7.23
N THR A 180 14.89 1.95 -8.44
CA THR A 180 14.33 2.55 -9.66
C THR A 180 12.81 2.43 -9.77
N ASP A 181 12.15 1.63 -8.91
CA ASP A 181 10.69 1.44 -8.99
C ASP A 181 9.91 2.71 -8.67
N GLY A 182 10.55 3.70 -8.02
CA GLY A 182 9.97 5.05 -7.88
C GLY A 182 9.59 5.68 -9.21
N LEU A 183 10.36 5.42 -10.28
CA LEU A 183 10.06 5.91 -11.64
C LEU A 183 8.87 5.16 -12.25
N LEU A 184 8.78 3.85 -12.06
CA LEU A 184 7.64 3.03 -12.50
C LEU A 184 6.33 3.54 -11.86
N ILE A 185 6.36 3.72 -10.54
CA ILE A 185 5.19 4.19 -9.77
C ILE A 185 4.78 5.60 -10.22
N ARG A 186 5.75 6.51 -10.42
CA ARG A 186 5.48 7.86 -10.94
C ARG A 186 4.80 7.81 -12.30
N ASN A 187 5.38 7.08 -13.26
CA ASN A 187 4.86 7.01 -14.62
C ASN A 187 3.40 6.52 -14.64
N VAL A 188 3.08 5.48 -13.87
CA VAL A 188 1.70 4.97 -13.85
C VAL A 188 0.77 5.85 -13.02
N CYS A 189 1.25 6.49 -11.95
CA CYS A 189 0.47 7.48 -11.23
C CYS A 189 0.02 8.63 -12.14
N ASP A 190 0.90 9.09 -13.04
CA ASP A 190 0.57 10.17 -13.99
C ASP A 190 -0.47 9.70 -15.02
N SER A 191 -0.36 8.47 -15.53
CA SER A 191 -1.38 7.87 -16.40
C SER A 191 -2.72 7.68 -15.70
N LEU A 192 -2.73 7.18 -14.45
CA LEU A 192 -3.94 6.96 -13.67
C LEU A 192 -4.62 8.28 -13.28
N ARG A 193 -3.87 9.35 -13.07
CA ARG A 193 -4.44 10.67 -12.77
C ARG A 193 -5.31 11.20 -13.91
N LEU A 194 -5.04 10.80 -15.16
CA LEU A 194 -5.89 11.15 -16.30
C LEU A 194 -7.21 10.35 -16.32
N ALA A 195 -7.19 9.11 -15.85
CA ALA A 195 -8.38 8.25 -15.80
C ALA A 195 -9.24 8.49 -14.55
N TYR A 196 -8.59 8.74 -13.40
CA TYR A 196 -9.21 8.85 -12.09
C TYR A 196 -8.72 10.08 -11.31
N PRO A 197 -8.92 11.32 -11.80
CA PRO A 197 -8.40 12.54 -11.19
C PRO A 197 -8.92 12.80 -9.76
N ALA A 198 -10.15 12.35 -9.45
CA ALA A 198 -10.74 12.54 -8.12
C ALA A 198 -10.31 11.46 -7.09
N SER A 199 -9.65 10.40 -7.52
CA SER A 199 -9.40 9.20 -6.72
C SER A 199 -8.46 9.42 -5.53
N ARG A 200 -8.91 8.97 -4.35
CA ARG A 200 -8.11 8.97 -3.11
C ARG A 200 -6.86 8.09 -3.23
N TYR A 201 -6.95 7.00 -3.98
CA TYR A 201 -5.85 6.05 -4.16
C TYR A 201 -4.73 6.68 -4.99
N ILE A 202 -5.08 7.47 -6.01
CA ILE A 202 -4.09 8.16 -6.85
C ILE A 202 -3.39 9.28 -6.07
N LYS A 203 -4.11 10.00 -5.20
CA LYS A 203 -3.49 10.97 -4.28
C LYS A 203 -2.50 10.30 -3.32
N ALA A 204 -2.83 9.12 -2.79
CA ALA A 204 -1.92 8.36 -1.94
C ALA A 204 -0.71 7.82 -2.73
N LEU A 205 -0.95 7.32 -3.95
CA LEU A 205 0.08 6.81 -4.85
C LEU A 205 1.08 7.90 -5.25
N ASP A 206 0.60 9.13 -5.50
CA ASP A 206 1.45 10.28 -5.82
C ASP A 206 2.40 10.65 -4.67
N LYS A 207 1.92 10.61 -3.43
CA LYS A 207 2.75 10.81 -2.24
C LYS A 207 3.84 9.74 -2.15
N GLU A 208 3.49 8.48 -2.39
CA GLU A 208 4.44 7.37 -2.38
C GLU A 208 5.48 7.48 -3.53
N ALA A 209 5.05 7.83 -4.74
CA ALA A 209 5.93 8.08 -5.87
C ALA A 209 6.95 9.18 -5.55
N THR A 210 6.47 10.31 -5.00
CA THR A 210 7.32 11.43 -4.57
C THR A 210 8.32 11.00 -3.52
N ARG A 211 7.87 10.26 -2.49
CA ARG A 211 8.73 9.75 -1.42
C ARG A 211 9.86 8.88 -1.97
N ARG A 212 9.56 7.97 -2.91
CA ARG A 212 10.56 7.08 -3.51
C ARG A 212 11.54 7.82 -4.42
N ILE A 213 11.07 8.77 -5.24
CA ILE A 213 11.95 9.60 -6.06
C ILE A 213 12.90 10.41 -5.19
N ASN A 214 12.39 11.01 -4.10
CA ASN A 214 13.23 11.77 -3.17
C ASN A 214 14.29 10.88 -2.53
N TYR A 215 13.92 9.66 -2.09
CA TYR A 215 14.87 8.70 -1.53
C TYR A 215 15.94 8.28 -2.55
N MET A 216 15.54 7.97 -3.78
CA MET A 216 16.47 7.66 -4.88
C MET A 216 17.43 8.82 -5.17
N SER A 217 16.91 10.07 -5.19
CA SER A 217 17.73 11.26 -5.40
C SER A 217 18.73 11.51 -4.26
N LEU A 218 18.31 11.24 -3.01
CA LEU A 218 19.15 11.35 -1.84
C LEU A 218 20.27 10.31 -1.88
N ASN A 219 19.95 9.05 -2.16
CA ASN A 219 20.95 7.99 -2.29
C ASN A 219 21.94 8.26 -3.42
N ALA A 220 21.47 8.81 -4.55
CA ALA A 220 22.35 9.22 -5.64
C ALA A 220 23.34 10.30 -5.18
N ARG A 221 22.85 11.33 -4.46
CA ARG A 221 23.69 12.39 -3.88
C ARG A 221 24.68 11.84 -2.86
N LEU A 222 24.28 10.93 -1.99
CA LEU A 222 25.15 10.31 -1.00
C LEU A 222 26.27 9.49 -1.65
N ARG A 223 25.96 8.73 -2.72
CA ARG A 223 26.97 7.97 -3.46
C ARG A 223 27.94 8.85 -4.27
N SER A 224 27.50 10.03 -4.69
CA SER A 224 28.34 10.99 -5.42
C SER A 224 29.01 12.04 -4.53
N ALA A 225 28.64 12.11 -3.25
CA ALA A 225 29.25 13.04 -2.32
C ALA A 225 30.71 12.65 -2.15
N GLY A 226 31.60 13.63 -2.28
CA GLY A 226 32.99 13.41 -1.89
C GLY A 226 33.03 13.07 -0.40
N GLU A 227 33.86 12.10 -0.03
CA GLU A 227 34.20 11.85 1.36
C GLU A 227 35.01 13.06 1.85
N THR A 228 34.31 14.09 2.31
CA THR A 228 34.88 14.98 3.31
C THR A 228 35.13 14.11 4.52
N GLY A 229 36.29 14.22 5.17
CA GLY A 229 36.59 13.45 6.38
C GLY A 229 35.49 13.58 7.45
N TYR A 230 35.68 12.98 8.62
CA TYR A 230 34.66 13.06 9.66
C TYR A 230 34.29 14.52 9.96
N ILE A 231 33.00 14.76 10.20
CA ILE A 231 32.53 16.04 10.74
C ILE A 231 33.19 16.15 12.11
N ASP A 232 34.03 17.16 12.29
CA ASP A 232 34.65 17.41 13.58
C ASP A 232 33.57 17.88 14.55
N ILE A 233 33.27 17.06 15.55
CA ILE A 233 32.28 17.36 16.59
C ILE A 233 33.02 18.13 17.67
N GLU A 234 32.63 19.39 17.90
CA GLU A 234 33.14 20.23 18.98
C GLU A 234 32.02 20.50 19.98
N LEU A 235 32.09 19.85 21.14
CA LEU A 235 31.12 19.99 22.22
C LEU A 235 31.83 20.23 23.55
N PRO A 236 31.20 20.93 24.51
CA PRO A 236 31.78 21.08 25.85
C PRO A 236 31.82 19.73 26.56
N GLY A 237 32.99 19.40 27.14
CA GLY A 237 33.19 18.26 28.02
C GLY A 237 32.51 18.44 29.38
N LEU A 238 32.64 17.44 30.24
CA LEU A 238 32.09 17.47 31.61
C LEU A 238 32.69 18.58 32.49
N ASP A 239 33.89 19.05 32.13
CA ASP A 239 34.59 20.18 32.75
C ASP A 239 34.25 21.55 32.12
N GLY A 240 33.36 21.55 31.12
CA GLY A 240 32.95 22.73 30.36
C GLY A 240 33.98 23.21 29.33
N GLN A 241 35.12 22.53 29.16
CA GLN A 241 36.09 22.86 28.12
C GLN A 241 35.67 22.27 26.77
N PRO A 242 35.98 22.92 25.64
CA PRO A 242 35.73 22.35 24.33
C PRO A 242 36.48 21.02 24.16
N CYS A 243 35.79 19.99 23.70
CA CYS A 243 36.36 18.69 23.37
C CYS A 243 36.04 18.37 21.91
N LYS A 244 37.07 18.36 21.07
CA LYS A 244 36.92 18.06 19.65
C LYS A 244 37.13 16.58 19.36
N LEU A 245 36.32 16.01 18.48
CA LEU A 245 36.55 14.66 17.97
C LEU A 245 37.91 14.55 17.27
N SER A 246 38.36 15.61 16.60
CA SER A 246 39.66 15.66 15.92
C SER A 246 40.86 15.66 16.85
N GLU A 247 40.68 16.01 18.12
CA GLU A 247 41.72 16.00 19.14
C GLU A 247 41.88 14.62 19.80
N VAL A 248 41.01 13.65 19.47
CA VAL A 248 41.13 12.28 19.97
C VAL A 248 42.24 11.55 19.23
N GLU A 249 43.44 11.52 19.83
CA GLU A 249 44.61 10.82 19.29
C GLU A 249 44.54 9.30 19.55
N ALA A 250 43.61 8.61 18.87
CA ALA A 250 43.48 7.16 18.92
C ALA A 250 43.42 6.52 17.52
N PRO A 251 44.08 5.36 17.30
CA PRO A 251 43.96 4.60 16.06
C PRO A 251 42.54 4.20 15.68
N VAL A 252 41.68 3.92 16.67
CA VAL A 252 40.27 3.58 16.47
C VAL A 252 39.44 4.35 17.47
N THR A 253 38.48 5.15 16.98
CA THR A 253 37.55 5.91 17.83
C THR A 253 36.11 5.47 17.57
N LEU A 254 35.42 4.99 18.59
CA LEU A 254 33.98 4.77 18.58
C LEU A 254 33.27 6.08 18.93
N ILE A 255 32.52 6.62 17.97
CA ILE A 255 31.60 7.74 18.22
C ILE A 255 30.31 7.15 18.77
N TYR A 256 29.94 7.54 19.98
CA TYR A 256 28.83 6.97 20.71
C TYR A 256 27.84 8.06 21.13
N PHE A 257 26.61 8.00 20.62
CA PHE A 257 25.53 8.96 20.93
C PHE A 257 24.60 8.39 22.01
N TRP A 258 24.33 9.17 23.05
CA TRP A 258 23.52 8.74 24.20
C TRP A 258 22.56 9.83 24.68
N SER A 259 21.55 9.43 25.45
CA SER A 259 20.68 10.34 26.20
C SER A 259 20.60 9.92 27.67
N GLY A 260 20.30 10.86 28.58
CA GLY A 260 20.28 10.66 30.03
C GLY A 260 19.24 9.67 30.57
N SER A 261 18.47 8.99 29.71
CA SER A 261 17.45 8.03 30.14
C SER A 261 18.06 6.84 30.92
N ALA A 262 17.41 6.45 32.02
CA ALA A 262 17.92 5.41 32.92
C ALA A 262 18.07 4.03 32.26
N ARG A 263 17.26 3.73 31.23
CA ARG A 263 17.28 2.45 30.52
C ARG A 263 18.44 2.34 29.53
N GLU A 264 18.80 3.44 28.88
CA GLU A 264 19.97 3.49 28.01
C GLU A 264 21.25 3.43 28.86
N LYS A 265 21.36 4.22 29.93
CA LYS A 265 22.53 4.19 30.84
C LYS A 265 22.94 2.79 31.30
N LEU A 266 21.99 1.96 31.73
CA LEU A 266 22.27 0.60 32.21
C LEU A 266 22.77 -0.32 31.08
N MET A 267 22.11 -0.35 29.93
CA MET A 267 22.55 -1.20 28.80
C MET A 267 23.90 -0.77 28.23
N ASN A 268 24.20 0.52 28.29
CA ASN A 268 25.39 1.10 27.67
C ASN A 268 26.65 0.90 28.52
N LEU A 269 26.55 1.02 29.85
CA LEU A 269 27.66 0.67 30.76
C LEU A 269 28.02 -0.82 30.70
N ASP A 270 27.01 -1.71 30.65
CA ASP A 270 27.23 -3.15 30.65
C ASP A 270 27.96 -3.65 29.38
N SER A 271 27.84 -2.93 28.26
CA SER A 271 28.44 -3.34 26.98
C SER A 271 29.71 -2.57 26.64
N LEU A 272 29.76 -1.27 26.94
CA LEU A 272 30.89 -0.43 26.55
C LEU A 272 32.06 -0.53 27.53
N LEU A 273 31.81 -0.73 28.82
CA LEU A 273 32.89 -0.82 29.81
C LEU A 273 33.80 -2.04 29.57
N PRO A 274 33.28 -3.26 29.34
CA PRO A 274 34.14 -4.42 29.04
C PRO A 274 34.91 -4.24 27.73
N LEU A 275 34.27 -3.66 26.70
CA LEU A 275 34.91 -3.38 25.42
C LEU A 275 36.06 -2.38 25.59
N TYR A 276 35.83 -1.31 26.36
CA TYR A 276 36.84 -0.31 26.63
C TYR A 276 38.02 -0.89 27.41
N GLU A 277 37.76 -1.65 28.48
CA GLU A 277 38.81 -2.31 29.26
C GLU A 277 39.67 -3.25 28.40
N GLU A 278 39.05 -3.99 27.47
CA GLU A 278 39.76 -4.93 26.59
C GLU A 278 40.61 -4.27 25.50
N PHE A 279 40.18 -3.12 24.97
CA PHE A 279 40.79 -2.54 23.77
C PHE A 279 41.45 -1.17 23.96
N HIS A 280 41.18 -0.44 25.05
CA HIS A 280 41.73 0.89 25.27
C HIS A 280 43.26 0.92 25.19
N HIS A 281 43.92 0.00 25.90
CA HIS A 281 45.38 -0.15 25.86
C HIS A 281 45.96 -0.56 24.49
N LYS A 282 45.10 -0.95 23.54
CA LYS A 282 45.46 -1.29 22.15
C LYS A 282 45.19 -0.15 21.17
N GLY A 283 44.83 1.05 21.66
CA GLY A 283 44.57 2.22 20.83
C GLY A 283 43.10 2.40 20.43
N PHE A 284 42.18 2.02 21.31
CA PHE A 284 40.74 2.25 21.15
C PHE A 284 40.28 3.37 22.07
N GLU A 285 39.51 4.33 21.54
CA GLU A 285 38.81 5.32 22.36
C GLU A 285 37.32 5.43 22.07
N ILE A 286 36.57 5.92 23.07
CA ILE A 286 35.14 6.21 22.96
C ILE A 286 34.94 7.73 23.09
N TYR A 287 34.50 8.36 22.01
CA TYR A 287 34.05 9.75 22.03
C TYR A 287 32.53 9.77 22.23
N SER A 288 32.10 10.18 23.42
CA SER A 288 30.72 10.08 23.88
C SER A 288 29.97 11.41 23.71
N VAL A 289 28.87 11.41 22.97
CA VAL A 289 28.06 12.58 22.63
C VAL A 289 26.68 12.48 23.28
N ALA A 290 26.38 13.37 24.22
CA ALA A 290 25.04 13.51 24.78
C ALA A 290 24.11 14.21 23.77
N LEU A 291 22.89 13.68 23.62
CA LEU A 291 21.84 14.22 22.75
C LEU A 291 20.83 15.11 23.49
N ASP A 292 20.88 15.12 24.83
CA ASP A 292 19.97 15.83 25.74
C ASP A 292 20.61 17.01 26.48
#